data_AF-A0A8K0XEW4-F1
#
_entry.id   AF-A0A8K0XEW4-F1
#
_cell.length_a   1.000
_cell.length_b   1.000
_cell.length_c   1.000
_cell.angle_alpha   90.00
_cell.angle_beta   90.00
_cell.angle_gamma   90.00
#
_symmetry.space_group_name_H-M   'P 1'
#
loop_
_entity.id
_entity.type
_entity.pdbx_description
1 polymer ?
#
loop_
_entity_poly.entity_id
_entity_poly.type
_entity_poly.pdbx_seq_one_letter_code
_entity_poly.pdbx_strand_id
1 'polypeptide(L)'
;MDVDENVVRSSQESLLLHADSQSRRTLRKRNTVTDKSLPRLRPTPGSRTRSHIRDASEDNLRKKVQKQAGAHTVKAQTEREARVRELKSRALAIPSTGKTPATARQRMVMQMVYDEITPYPDEAWVSQLGIIIRREYHQVKNWFSNQRQKDARDSRQQSPQPITPSALETSLCKISCDGRDMRIRTSALESCAADEWSDAFFDEVVMIHNFRLLAKHSQDEARAALNNSTVSIVDVSQPHFRSS
;
A
#
# COMPACT_ATOMS: atom_id res chain seq x y z
N MET A 1 -17.50 -25.27 58.89
CA MET A 1 -16.45 -25.71 59.81
C MET A 1 -15.32 -26.23 58.96
N ASP A 2 -14.25 -25.43 58.98
CA ASP A 2 -12.83 -25.72 58.75
C ASP A 2 -12.35 -26.11 57.34
N VAL A 3 -11.68 -25.20 56.58
CA VAL A 3 -10.21 -24.86 56.48
C VAL A 3 -9.35 -26.10 56.15
N ASP A 4 -8.42 -26.16 55.19
CA ASP A 4 -7.34 -25.24 54.70
C ASP A 4 -6.93 -25.68 53.26
N GLU A 5 -6.49 -24.80 52.33
CA GLU A 5 -5.09 -24.35 52.09
C GLU A 5 -4.07 -25.53 52.00
N ASN A 6 -3.09 -25.62 51.09
CA ASN A 6 -2.35 -24.62 50.32
C ASN A 6 -1.40 -25.34 49.31
N VAL A 7 -1.20 -24.75 48.14
CA VAL A 7 0.09 -24.31 47.55
C VAL A 7 1.25 -25.33 47.35
N VAL A 8 1.80 -25.42 46.12
CA VAL A 8 3.15 -24.96 45.72
C VAL A 8 3.44 -25.25 44.24
N ARG A 9 4.02 -24.23 43.60
CA ARG A 9 4.63 -24.08 42.26
C ARG A 9 5.68 -25.15 41.91
N SER A 10 5.89 -25.39 40.61
CA SER A 10 7.27 -25.54 40.11
C SER A 10 7.40 -25.08 38.65
N SER A 11 8.37 -24.22 38.45
CA SER A 11 8.86 -23.64 37.20
C SER A 11 9.60 -24.67 36.35
N GLN A 12 9.64 -24.49 35.03
CA GLN A 12 10.92 -24.55 34.30
C GLN A 12 10.83 -23.90 32.92
N GLU A 13 11.66 -22.86 32.77
CA GLU A 13 12.19 -22.36 31.51
C GLU A 13 12.99 -23.46 30.80
N SER A 14 12.94 -23.48 29.47
CA SER A 14 14.07 -23.94 28.67
C SER A 14 14.15 -23.16 27.37
N LEU A 15 15.22 -22.38 27.33
CA LEU A 15 15.78 -21.59 26.27
C LEU A 15 16.38 -22.47 25.15
N LEU A 16 16.54 -21.83 23.98
CA LEU A 16 17.71 -21.94 23.08
C LEU A 16 17.81 -23.18 22.15
N LEU A 17 17.53 -23.01 20.85
CA LEU A 17 18.53 -22.72 19.79
C LEU A 17 17.99 -22.96 18.38
N HIS A 18 18.03 -21.89 17.58
CA HIS A 18 17.99 -21.93 16.11
C HIS A 18 19.43 -22.01 15.60
N ALA A 19 19.75 -23.01 14.78
CA ALA A 19 20.65 -22.89 13.64
C ALA A 19 20.58 -24.20 12.82
N ASP A 20 19.97 -24.15 11.64
CA ASP A 20 20.72 -24.65 10.49
C ASP A 20 20.29 -24.03 9.17
N SER A 21 21.32 -23.64 8.44
CA SER A 21 21.32 -22.72 7.33
C SER A 21 21.33 -23.53 6.04
N GLN A 22 20.17 -23.73 5.42
CA GLN A 22 20.13 -24.38 4.10
C GLN A 22 20.28 -23.36 2.98
N SER A 23 21.54 -23.19 2.58
CA SER A 23 22.00 -22.54 1.37
C SER A 23 21.41 -23.22 0.13
N ARG A 24 20.39 -22.62 -0.50
CA ARG A 24 19.90 -23.03 -1.83
C ARG A 24 20.48 -22.14 -2.92
N ARG A 25 21.58 -22.66 -3.45
CA ARG A 25 22.32 -22.31 -4.66
C ARG A 25 21.37 -22.07 -5.85
N THR A 26 21.39 -20.87 -6.42
CA THR A 26 20.65 -20.51 -7.64
C THR A 26 21.34 -21.09 -8.88
N LEU A 27 20.64 -21.93 -9.64
CA LEU A 27 21.07 -22.43 -10.94
C LEU A 27 20.77 -21.37 -12.01
N ARG A 28 21.77 -20.56 -12.39
CA ARG A 28 21.68 -19.67 -13.57
C ARG A 28 21.91 -20.49 -14.84
N LYS A 29 20.84 -20.81 -15.57
CA LYS A 29 20.92 -21.29 -16.95
C LYS A 29 21.07 -20.07 -17.86
N ARG A 30 22.28 -19.87 -18.39
CA ARG A 30 22.55 -18.95 -19.52
C ARG A 30 22.01 -19.62 -20.79
N ASN A 31 21.09 -18.95 -21.49
CA ASN A 31 20.81 -19.26 -22.88
C ASN A 31 21.58 -18.27 -23.76
N THR A 32 22.51 -18.83 -24.53
CA THR A 32 23.19 -18.24 -25.67
C THR A 32 22.46 -18.68 -26.93
N VAL A 33 21.85 -17.75 -27.68
CA VAL A 33 21.55 -17.93 -29.12
C VAL A 33 21.58 -16.53 -29.74
N THR A 34 22.69 -16.13 -30.35
CA THR A 34 22.98 -16.14 -31.80
C THR A 34 22.41 -14.92 -32.55
N ASP A 35 23.37 -14.07 -32.90
CA ASP A 35 23.46 -13.13 -34.01
C ASP A 35 22.71 -13.57 -35.29
N LYS A 36 22.08 -12.58 -35.96
CA LYS A 36 21.84 -12.53 -37.41
C LYS A 36 21.19 -11.18 -37.81
N SER A 37 22.06 -10.26 -38.21
CA SER A 37 22.01 -9.48 -39.47
C SER A 37 20.66 -8.96 -40.02
N LEU A 38 20.64 -7.64 -40.25
CA LEU A 38 19.74 -6.85 -41.11
C LEU A 38 19.70 -7.39 -42.57
N PRO A 39 18.62 -7.09 -43.34
CA PRO A 39 18.73 -5.93 -44.22
C PRO A 39 17.46 -5.06 -44.35
N ARG A 40 17.75 -3.76 -44.29
CA ARG A 40 17.16 -2.60 -44.98
C ARG A 40 16.34 -2.92 -46.24
N LEU A 41 15.09 -2.45 -46.31
CA LEU A 41 14.41 -2.10 -47.56
C LEU A 41 13.68 -0.75 -47.44
N ARG A 42 13.93 0.10 -48.43
CA ARG A 42 13.42 1.47 -48.61
C ARG A 42 12.14 1.45 -49.49
N PRO A 43 11.41 2.57 -49.58
CA PRO A 43 10.00 2.62 -49.96
C PRO A 43 9.74 2.69 -51.47
N THR A 44 8.57 2.22 -51.89
CA THR A 44 8.00 2.45 -53.23
C THR A 44 7.02 3.63 -53.20
N PRO A 45 7.09 4.58 -54.15
CA PRO A 45 6.07 5.61 -54.34
C PRO A 45 5.03 5.12 -55.37
N GLY A 46 3.85 4.76 -54.88
CA GLY A 46 2.67 4.48 -55.70
C GLY A 46 1.89 5.77 -55.97
N SER A 47 2.02 6.30 -57.18
CA SER A 47 1.18 7.36 -57.71
C SER A 47 -0.21 6.81 -58.08
N ARG A 48 -1.29 7.41 -57.56
CA ARG A 48 -2.60 7.44 -58.22
C ARG A 48 -3.50 8.55 -57.67
N THR A 49 -3.84 9.43 -58.60
CA THR A 49 -4.79 10.54 -58.58
C THR A 49 -6.21 10.09 -58.23
N ARG A 50 -6.90 10.85 -57.36
CA ARG A 50 -8.35 11.05 -57.51
C ARG A 50 -8.77 12.38 -56.89
N SER A 51 -9.29 13.23 -57.76
CA SER A 51 -9.97 14.48 -57.46
C SER A 51 -11.22 14.23 -56.61
N HIS A 52 -11.31 14.92 -55.47
CA HIS A 52 -12.59 15.19 -54.84
C HIS A 52 -12.57 16.64 -54.35
N ILE A 53 -13.14 17.51 -55.18
CA ILE A 53 -13.60 18.84 -54.78
C ILE A 53 -14.84 18.58 -53.92
N ARG A 54 -14.77 18.86 -52.62
CA ARG A 54 -15.92 19.08 -51.72
C ARG A 54 -15.44 19.76 -50.44
N ASP A 55 -15.96 20.97 -50.23
CA ASP A 55 -16.02 21.78 -49.00
C ASP A 55 -14.89 21.65 -47.96
N ALA A 56 -13.88 22.51 -48.08
CA ALA A 56 -12.73 22.61 -47.19
C ALA A 56 -12.91 23.60 -46.00
N SER A 57 -14.15 23.99 -45.66
CA SER A 57 -14.38 25.04 -44.65
C SER A 57 -14.71 24.50 -43.24
N GLU A 58 -15.45 23.40 -43.12
CA GLU A 58 -15.86 22.88 -41.80
C GLU A 58 -14.86 21.89 -41.16
N ASP A 59 -14.02 21.24 -41.98
CA ASP A 59 -13.14 20.16 -41.51
C ASP A 59 -11.87 20.67 -40.79
N ASN A 60 -11.52 21.95 -40.97
CA ASN A 60 -10.40 22.60 -40.29
C ASN A 60 -10.72 23.04 -38.85
N LEU A 61 -12.00 23.29 -38.52
CA LEU A 61 -12.42 23.65 -37.17
C LEU A 61 -12.43 22.43 -36.24
N ARG A 62 -12.90 21.27 -36.72
CA ARG A 62 -12.90 20.01 -35.94
C ARG A 62 -11.49 19.48 -35.66
N LYS A 63 -10.57 19.58 -36.63
CA LYS A 63 -9.15 19.19 -36.44
C LYS A 63 -8.40 20.08 -35.45
N LYS A 64 -8.77 21.36 -35.28
CA LYS A 64 -8.18 22.26 -34.27
C LYS A 64 -8.67 21.95 -32.86
N VAL A 65 -9.95 21.67 -32.67
CA VAL A 65 -10.52 21.31 -31.35
C VAL A 65 -9.96 19.97 -30.84
N GLN A 66 -9.81 18.99 -31.73
CA GLN A 66 -9.28 17.66 -31.36
C GLN A 66 -7.77 17.68 -31.06
N LYS A 67 -6.99 18.57 -31.70
CA LYS A 67 -5.58 18.80 -31.35
C LYS A 67 -5.40 19.51 -30.00
N GLN A 68 -6.31 20.41 -29.63
CA GLN A 68 -6.23 21.12 -28.35
C GLN A 68 -6.54 20.19 -27.16
N ALA A 69 -7.56 19.34 -27.27
CA ALA A 69 -7.88 18.36 -26.23
C ALA A 69 -6.73 17.38 -25.94
N GLY A 70 -6.01 16.91 -26.97
CA GLY A 70 -4.84 16.06 -26.80
C GLY A 70 -3.62 16.75 -26.19
N ALA A 71 -3.46 18.06 -26.37
CA ALA A 71 -2.38 18.83 -25.75
C ALA A 71 -2.61 19.02 -24.24
N HIS A 72 -3.86 19.20 -23.82
CA HIS A 72 -4.22 19.35 -22.40
C HIS A 72 -4.00 18.06 -21.60
N THR A 73 -4.35 16.90 -22.15
CA THR A 73 -4.13 15.60 -21.48
C THR A 73 -2.66 15.26 -21.32
N VAL A 74 -1.83 15.51 -22.34
CA VAL A 74 -0.37 15.28 -22.28
C VAL A 74 0.29 16.20 -21.25
N LYS A 75 -0.13 17.47 -21.18
CA LYS A 75 0.39 18.41 -20.18
C LYS A 75 0.04 17.97 -18.75
N ALA A 76 -1.22 17.63 -18.49
CA ALA A 76 -1.67 17.17 -17.18
C ALA A 76 -0.94 15.89 -16.73
N GLN A 77 -0.72 14.95 -17.66
CA GLN A 77 0.05 13.73 -17.39
C GLN A 77 1.51 14.04 -17.02
N THR A 78 2.14 14.96 -17.76
CA THR A 78 3.53 15.37 -17.50
C THR A 78 3.68 16.04 -16.13
N GLU A 79 2.74 16.92 -15.76
CA GLU A 79 2.71 17.58 -14.45
C GLU A 79 2.50 16.56 -13.32
N ARG A 80 1.63 15.57 -13.53
CA ARG A 80 1.44 14.48 -12.58
C ARG A 80 2.72 13.67 -12.40
N GLU A 81 3.38 13.26 -13.49
CA GLU A 81 4.63 12.49 -13.41
C GLU A 81 5.74 13.23 -12.67
N ALA A 82 5.81 14.56 -12.84
CA ALA A 82 6.72 15.40 -12.07
C ALA A 82 6.40 15.34 -10.56
N ARG A 83 5.12 15.47 -10.18
CA ARG A 83 4.68 15.33 -8.78
C ARG A 83 4.98 13.95 -8.20
N VAL A 84 4.73 12.87 -8.96
CA VAL A 84 5.04 11.50 -8.52
C VAL A 84 6.54 11.32 -8.29
N ARG A 85 7.37 11.87 -9.17
CA ARG A 85 8.84 11.83 -9.02
C ARG A 85 9.30 12.56 -7.76
N GLU A 86 8.71 13.72 -7.48
CA GLU A 86 9.01 14.50 -6.27
C GLU A 86 8.56 13.74 -5.01
N LEU A 87 7.33 13.22 -4.98
CA LEU A 87 6.81 12.41 -3.87
C LEU A 87 7.71 11.21 -3.59
N LYS A 88 8.14 10.51 -4.64
CA LYS A 88 9.07 9.39 -4.51
C LYS A 88 10.42 9.83 -3.98
N SER A 89 10.98 10.92 -4.49
CA SER A 89 12.25 11.47 -3.98
C SER A 89 12.15 11.78 -2.48
N ARG A 90 11.07 12.43 -2.04
CA ARG A 90 10.79 12.72 -0.62
C ARG A 90 10.64 11.45 0.21
N ALA A 91 9.93 10.44 -0.29
CA ALA A 91 9.74 9.17 0.40
C ALA A 91 11.02 8.33 0.49
N LEU A 92 11.93 8.46 -0.47
CA LEU A 92 13.26 7.84 -0.45
C LEU A 92 14.24 8.59 0.47
N ALA A 93 14.04 9.88 0.71
CA ALA A 93 14.85 10.68 1.62
C ALA A 93 14.56 10.40 3.11
N ILE A 94 13.47 9.68 3.41
CA ILE A 94 13.15 9.25 4.77
C ILE A 94 14.25 8.27 5.23
N PRO A 95 14.90 8.50 6.38
CA PRO A 95 15.97 7.63 6.86
C PRO A 95 15.53 6.17 6.91
N SER A 96 16.29 5.31 6.26
CA SER A 96 16.03 3.87 6.31
C SER A 96 16.20 3.40 7.75
N THR A 97 15.15 2.81 8.31
CA THR A 97 15.22 2.14 9.61
C THR A 97 15.87 0.75 9.52
N GLY A 98 16.53 0.45 8.39
CA GLY A 98 17.21 -0.82 8.14
C GLY A 98 16.23 -2.01 8.19
N LYS A 99 16.59 -3.03 8.97
CA LYS A 99 15.78 -4.24 9.18
C LYS A 99 14.71 -4.10 10.26
N THR A 100 14.55 -2.92 10.85
CA THR A 100 13.55 -2.70 11.91
C THR A 100 12.16 -2.97 11.33
N PRO A 101 11.27 -3.72 12.00
CA PRO A 101 9.91 -3.90 11.52
C PRO A 101 9.13 -2.58 11.50
N ALA A 102 8.05 -2.50 10.72
CA ALA A 102 7.11 -1.39 10.81
C ALA A 102 6.45 -1.36 12.20
N THR A 103 6.21 -0.18 12.78
CA THR A 103 5.50 -0.07 14.07
C THR A 103 4.06 -0.56 13.96
N ALA A 104 3.40 -0.83 15.09
CA ALA A 104 1.99 -1.24 15.08
C ALA A 104 1.10 -0.22 14.33
N ARG A 105 1.27 1.08 14.61
CA ARG A 105 0.56 2.15 13.90
C ARG A 105 0.81 2.13 12.39
N GLN A 106 2.09 2.04 11.98
CA GLN A 106 2.45 2.00 10.56
C GLN A 106 1.79 0.81 9.85
N ARG A 107 1.78 -0.37 10.49
CA ARG A 107 1.12 -1.56 9.96
C ARG A 107 -0.39 -1.38 9.86
N MET A 108 -1.05 -0.77 10.86
CA MET A 108 -2.49 -0.52 10.80
C MET A 108 -2.88 0.37 9.62
N VAL A 109 -2.11 1.43 9.33
CA VAL A 109 -2.38 2.28 8.16
C VAL A 109 -2.19 1.51 6.85
N MET A 110 -1.09 0.76 6.70
CA MET A 110 -0.86 -0.05 5.49
C MET A 110 -1.92 -1.15 5.33
N GLN A 111 -2.38 -1.73 6.44
CA GLN A 111 -3.44 -2.74 6.48
C GLN A 111 -4.79 -2.16 6.06
N MET A 112 -5.17 -0.98 6.56
CA MET A 112 -6.39 -0.29 6.10
C MET A 112 -6.36 -0.09 4.58
N VAL A 113 -5.26 0.42 4.03
CA VAL A 113 -5.15 0.58 2.57
C VAL A 113 -5.26 -0.77 1.87
N TYR A 114 -4.60 -1.81 2.38
CA TYR A 114 -4.64 -3.15 1.78
C TYR A 114 -6.03 -3.77 1.79
N ASP A 115 -6.76 -3.66 2.89
CA ASP A 115 -8.05 -4.33 3.13
C ASP A 115 -9.25 -3.56 2.60
N GLU A 116 -9.16 -2.22 2.56
CA GLU A 116 -10.31 -1.38 2.24
C GLU A 116 -10.17 -0.67 0.89
N ILE A 117 -8.94 -0.34 0.47
CA ILE A 117 -8.69 0.47 -0.73
C ILE A 117 -8.09 -0.35 -1.86
N THR A 118 -6.83 -0.77 -1.75
CA THR A 118 -6.15 -1.55 -2.79
C THR A 118 -4.98 -2.37 -2.26
N PRO A 119 -4.86 -3.65 -2.67
CA PRO A 119 -3.65 -4.44 -2.46
C PRO A 119 -2.53 -4.11 -3.47
N TYR A 120 -2.79 -3.25 -4.47
CA TYR A 120 -1.88 -2.88 -5.55
C TYR A 120 -1.69 -1.35 -5.65
N PRO A 121 -1.26 -0.65 -4.58
CA PRO A 121 -0.95 0.76 -4.69
C PRO A 121 0.21 0.97 -5.66
N ASP A 122 0.09 1.96 -6.53
CA ASP A 122 1.13 2.35 -7.48
C ASP A 122 2.20 3.23 -6.82
N GLU A 123 3.11 3.75 -7.64
CA GLU A 123 4.22 4.57 -7.17
C GLU A 123 3.78 5.83 -6.41
N ALA A 124 2.77 6.56 -6.88
CA ALA A 124 2.29 7.78 -6.24
C ALA A 124 1.76 7.49 -4.83
N TRP A 125 0.86 6.51 -4.73
CA TRP A 125 0.21 6.13 -3.46
C TRP A 125 1.18 5.50 -2.47
N VAL A 126 2.14 4.68 -2.95
CA VAL A 126 3.22 4.14 -2.09
C VAL A 126 4.10 5.27 -1.54
N SER A 127 4.42 6.28 -2.36
CA SER A 127 5.19 7.44 -1.92
C SER A 127 4.45 8.29 -0.89
N GLN A 128 3.16 8.58 -1.11
CA GLN A 128 2.30 9.27 -0.14
C GLN A 128 2.23 8.50 1.18
N LEU A 129 1.98 7.20 1.13
CA LEU A 129 1.98 6.33 2.32
C LEU A 129 3.29 6.43 3.10
N GLY A 130 4.42 6.34 2.41
CA GLY A 130 5.74 6.46 3.02
C GLY A 130 5.92 7.79 3.76
N ILE A 131 5.50 8.89 3.14
CA ILE A 131 5.55 10.23 3.75
C ILE A 131 4.66 10.30 4.99
N ILE A 132 3.38 9.90 4.88
CA ILE A 132 2.38 10.01 5.96
C ILE A 132 2.80 9.20 7.19
N ILE A 133 3.25 7.96 6.99
CA ILE A 133 3.59 7.06 8.10
C ILE A 133 5.07 7.17 8.52
N ARG A 134 5.84 8.07 7.89
CA ARG A 134 7.28 8.29 8.08
C ARG A 134 8.07 7.00 7.92
N ARG A 135 7.90 6.35 6.77
CA ARG A 135 8.54 5.09 6.41
C ARG A 135 9.09 5.15 5.00
N GLU A 136 10.28 4.60 4.81
CA GLU A 136 10.95 4.60 3.51
C GLU A 136 10.12 3.90 2.43
N TYR A 137 10.10 4.48 1.23
CA TYR A 137 9.38 3.98 0.05
C TYR A 137 9.54 2.47 -0.19
N HIS A 138 10.77 1.95 -0.18
CA HIS A 138 11.03 0.54 -0.45
C HIS A 138 10.43 -0.39 0.60
N GLN A 139 10.41 0.04 1.86
CA GLN A 139 9.86 -0.74 2.96
C GLN A 139 8.33 -0.85 2.85
N VAL A 140 7.65 0.25 2.47
CA VAL A 140 6.21 0.24 2.19
C VAL A 140 5.91 -0.66 1.00
N LYS A 141 6.61 -0.48 -0.12
CA LYS A 141 6.45 -1.32 -1.32
C LYS A 141 6.62 -2.81 -1.03
N ASN A 142 7.65 -3.16 -0.26
CA ASN A 142 7.93 -4.54 0.14
C ASN A 142 6.85 -5.10 1.06
N TRP A 143 6.29 -4.28 1.96
CA TRP A 143 5.20 -4.70 2.83
C TRP A 143 3.99 -5.17 2.02
N PHE A 144 3.53 -4.37 1.04
CA PHE A 144 2.41 -4.77 0.16
C PHE A 144 2.73 -6.02 -0.66
N SER A 145 3.97 -6.15 -1.16
CA SER A 145 4.39 -7.35 -1.88
C SER A 145 4.34 -8.60 -0.99
N ASN A 146 4.87 -8.50 0.23
CA ASN A 146 4.89 -9.61 1.19
C ASN A 146 3.48 -10.00 1.63
N GLN A 147 2.59 -9.02 1.82
CA GLN A 147 1.20 -9.27 2.19
C GLN A 147 0.46 -10.05 1.10
N ARG A 148 0.59 -9.67 -0.18
CA ARG A 148 0.01 -10.44 -1.29
C ARG A 148 0.57 -11.86 -1.38
N GLN A 149 1.86 -12.04 -1.11
CA GLN A 149 2.47 -13.38 -1.10
C GLN A 149 1.97 -14.23 0.06
N LYS A 150 1.75 -13.63 1.23
CA LYS A 150 1.13 -14.28 2.38
C LYS A 150 -0.27 -14.75 2.03
N ASP A 151 -1.13 -13.87 1.52
CA ASP A 151 -2.51 -14.21 1.16
C ASP A 151 -2.56 -15.32 0.08
N ALA A 152 -1.66 -15.29 -0.91
CA ALA A 152 -1.55 -16.33 -1.92
C ALA A 152 -1.05 -17.68 -1.37
N ARG A 153 -0.28 -17.68 -0.27
CA ARG A 153 0.11 -18.91 0.44
C ARG A 153 -1.06 -19.44 1.26
N ASP A 154 -1.73 -18.57 2.00
CA ASP A 154 -2.85 -18.93 2.87
C ASP A 154 -4.03 -19.48 2.05
N SER A 155 -4.34 -18.85 0.91
CA SER A 155 -5.38 -19.34 -0.02
C SER A 155 -5.11 -20.75 -0.55
N ARG A 156 -3.83 -21.06 -0.86
CA ARG A 156 -3.43 -22.40 -1.34
C ARG A 156 -3.52 -23.48 -0.26
N GLN A 157 -3.35 -23.11 1.00
CA GLN A 157 -3.50 -24.04 2.12
C GLN A 157 -4.98 -24.33 2.42
N GLN A 158 -5.86 -23.34 2.20
CA GLN A 158 -7.29 -23.45 2.48
C GLN A 158 -8.09 -24.12 1.35
N SER A 159 -7.68 -23.97 0.09
CA SER A 159 -8.33 -24.64 -1.04
C SER A 159 -7.29 -25.13 -2.05
N PRO A 160 -7.05 -26.45 -2.14
CA PRO A 160 -6.11 -27.04 -3.11
C PRO A 160 -6.57 -26.97 -4.58
N GLN A 161 -7.80 -26.50 -4.87
CA GLN A 161 -8.40 -26.58 -6.21
C GLN A 161 -8.26 -25.25 -7.00
N PRO A 162 -7.64 -25.23 -8.20
CA PRO A 162 -7.21 -24.02 -8.89
C PRO A 162 -8.15 -23.51 -10.00
N ILE A 163 -9.47 -23.46 -9.79
CA ILE A 163 -10.42 -23.15 -10.89
C ILE A 163 -11.13 -21.79 -10.73
N THR A 164 -11.19 -21.21 -9.54
CA THR A 164 -11.83 -19.91 -9.32
C THR A 164 -10.80 -18.78 -9.19
N PRO A 165 -11.06 -17.58 -9.73
CA PRO A 165 -10.25 -16.40 -9.41
C PRO A 165 -10.15 -16.25 -7.90
N SER A 166 -8.95 -15.92 -7.41
CA SER A 166 -8.71 -15.70 -5.98
C SER A 166 -9.74 -14.69 -5.44
N ALA A 167 -10.24 -14.92 -4.23
CA ALA A 167 -11.18 -14.01 -3.54
C ALA A 167 -10.69 -12.55 -3.55
N LEU A 168 -9.38 -12.35 -3.56
CA LEU A 168 -8.76 -11.03 -3.70
C LEU A 168 -9.07 -10.40 -5.06
N GLU A 169 -8.90 -11.12 -6.17
CA GLU A 169 -9.12 -10.58 -7.52
C GLU A 169 -10.61 -10.34 -7.79
N THR A 170 -11.51 -11.16 -7.25
CA THR A 170 -12.97 -10.93 -7.37
C THR A 170 -13.44 -9.69 -6.62
N SER A 171 -12.69 -9.24 -5.62
CA SER A 171 -13.02 -8.06 -4.81
C SER A 171 -12.53 -6.73 -5.42
N LEU A 172 -11.90 -6.75 -6.60
CA LEU A 172 -11.28 -5.58 -7.22
C LEU A 172 -12.04 -5.11 -8.45
N CYS A 173 -12.29 -3.80 -8.50
CA CYS A 173 -12.85 -3.09 -9.64
C CYS A 173 -11.77 -2.22 -10.28
N LYS A 174 -11.75 -2.18 -11.61
CA LYS A 174 -10.88 -1.31 -12.37
C LYS A 174 -11.52 0.08 -12.47
N ILE A 175 -10.78 1.12 -12.09
CA ILE A 175 -11.22 2.52 -12.21
C ILE A 175 -10.19 3.35 -12.97
N SER A 176 -10.61 4.51 -13.48
CA SER A 176 -9.70 5.53 -14.01
C SER A 176 -9.53 6.63 -12.97
N CYS A 177 -8.30 6.86 -12.54
CA CYS A 177 -7.93 7.84 -11.50
C CYS A 177 -6.79 8.68 -12.10
N ASP A 178 -6.94 10.01 -12.21
CA ASP A 178 -5.89 10.91 -12.74
C ASP A 178 -5.22 10.44 -14.05
N GLY A 179 -6.02 9.94 -15.01
CA GLY A 179 -5.52 9.52 -16.33
C GLY A 179 -4.84 8.14 -16.37
N ARG A 180 -4.95 7.35 -15.30
CA ARG A 180 -4.37 6.01 -15.21
C ARG A 180 -5.38 5.00 -14.68
N ASP A 181 -5.17 3.76 -15.07
CA ASP A 181 -5.98 2.64 -14.60
C ASP A 181 -5.49 2.13 -13.25
N MET A 182 -6.42 1.97 -12.30
CA MET A 182 -6.17 1.42 -10.98
C MET A 182 -7.12 0.29 -10.66
N ARG A 183 -6.70 -0.59 -9.74
CA ARG A 183 -7.56 -1.61 -9.14
C ARG A 183 -7.84 -1.23 -7.71
N ILE A 184 -9.10 -0.96 -7.38
CA ILE A 184 -9.57 -0.59 -6.05
C ILE A 184 -10.61 -1.62 -5.61
N ARG A 185 -10.75 -1.84 -4.31
CA ARG A 185 -11.75 -2.75 -3.77
C ARG A 185 -13.16 -2.23 -3.97
N THR A 186 -14.09 -3.16 -4.21
CA THR A 186 -15.51 -2.82 -4.36
C THR A 186 -16.06 -2.09 -3.13
N SER A 187 -15.64 -2.45 -1.92
CA SER A 187 -16.02 -1.78 -0.67
C SER A 187 -15.65 -0.29 -0.63
N ALA A 188 -14.51 0.09 -1.23
CA ALA A 188 -14.12 1.50 -1.34
C ALA A 188 -15.04 2.28 -2.30
N LEU A 189 -15.63 1.59 -3.28
CA LEU A 189 -16.58 2.18 -4.23
C LEU A 189 -18.00 2.31 -3.67
N GLU A 190 -18.33 1.58 -2.60
CA GLU A 190 -19.59 1.75 -1.88
C GLU A 190 -19.65 3.07 -1.10
N SER A 191 -18.48 3.60 -0.72
CA SER A 191 -18.36 4.83 0.07
C SER A 191 -17.98 6.06 -0.75
N CYS A 192 -17.38 5.89 -1.94
CA CYS A 192 -16.89 6.98 -2.79
C CYS A 192 -16.96 6.56 -4.26
N ALA A 193 -17.46 7.45 -5.11
CA ALA A 193 -17.64 7.14 -6.53
C ALA A 193 -16.30 6.98 -7.26
N ALA A 194 -16.27 6.17 -8.31
CA ALA A 194 -15.03 5.82 -9.02
C ALA A 194 -14.30 7.03 -9.62
N ASP A 195 -15.02 8.06 -10.01
CA ASP A 195 -14.53 9.31 -10.61
C ASP A 195 -14.05 10.35 -9.58
N GLU A 196 -14.36 10.16 -8.30
CA GLU A 196 -13.87 11.00 -7.20
C GLU A 196 -12.48 10.57 -6.71
N TRP A 197 -12.07 9.33 -7.01
CA TRP A 197 -10.73 8.84 -6.67
C TRP A 197 -9.65 9.60 -7.44
N SER A 198 -8.76 10.22 -6.66
CA SER A 198 -7.59 10.94 -7.13
C SER A 198 -6.42 10.72 -6.18
N ASP A 199 -5.20 11.08 -6.61
CA ASP A 199 -4.02 11.08 -5.75
C ASP A 199 -4.22 11.98 -4.51
N ALA A 200 -4.95 13.10 -4.66
CA ALA A 200 -5.24 14.02 -3.55
C ALA A 200 -6.24 13.42 -2.55
N PHE A 201 -7.35 12.86 -3.06
CA PHE A 201 -8.35 12.23 -2.21
C PHE A 201 -7.78 11.04 -1.43
N PHE A 202 -6.95 10.21 -2.08
CA PHE A 202 -6.25 9.12 -1.42
C PHE A 202 -5.37 9.62 -0.26
N ASP A 203 -4.60 10.70 -0.49
CA ASP A 203 -3.75 11.32 0.54
C ASP A 203 -4.58 11.74 1.77
N GLU A 204 -5.70 12.41 1.56
CA GLU A 204 -6.61 12.86 2.61
C GLU A 204 -7.17 11.70 3.44
N VAL A 205 -7.68 10.66 2.78
CA VAL A 205 -8.22 9.46 3.45
C VAL A 205 -7.17 8.82 4.36
N VAL A 206 -5.95 8.64 3.84
CA VAL A 206 -4.85 8.02 4.59
C VAL A 206 -4.37 8.92 5.72
N MET A 207 -4.27 10.24 5.50
CA MET A 207 -3.89 11.22 6.53
C MET A 207 -4.90 11.23 7.69
N ILE A 208 -6.20 11.29 7.38
CA ILE A 208 -7.28 11.28 8.38
C ILE A 208 -7.22 9.99 9.21
N HIS A 209 -7.06 8.83 8.56
CA HIS A 209 -6.94 7.57 9.28
C HIS A 209 -5.70 7.52 10.19
N ASN A 210 -4.53 7.92 9.67
CA ASN A 210 -3.30 7.97 10.45
C ASN A 210 -3.41 8.94 11.64
N PHE A 211 -4.07 10.09 11.46
CA PHE A 211 -4.34 11.04 12.55
C PHE A 211 -5.25 10.44 13.62
N ARG A 212 -6.34 9.76 13.24
CA ARG A 212 -7.23 9.07 14.17
C ARG A 212 -6.49 8.04 15.03
N LEU A 213 -5.56 7.30 14.44
CA LEU A 213 -4.72 6.34 15.19
C LEU A 213 -3.80 7.03 16.20
N LEU A 214 -3.20 8.17 15.84
CA LEU A 214 -2.37 8.96 16.75
C LEU A 214 -3.19 9.54 17.90
N ALA A 215 -4.37 10.10 17.59
CA ALA A 215 -5.27 10.65 18.59
C ALA A 215 -5.75 9.57 19.57
N LYS A 216 -6.12 8.38 19.06
CA LYS A 216 -6.51 7.24 19.90
C LYS A 216 -5.37 6.83 20.85
N HIS A 217 -4.15 6.71 20.33
CA HIS A 217 -2.99 6.36 21.16
C HIS A 217 -2.77 7.35 22.30
N SER A 218 -2.82 8.66 22.00
CA SER A 218 -2.67 9.71 23.01
C SER A 218 -3.78 9.66 24.07
N GLN A 219 -5.02 9.37 23.67
CA GLN A 219 -6.13 9.20 24.61
C GLN A 219 -5.94 7.96 25.51
N ASP A 220 -5.47 6.85 24.94
CA ASP A 220 -5.21 5.62 25.68
C ASP A 220 -4.06 5.80 26.69
N GLU A 221 -3.01 6.55 26.32
CA GLU A 221 -1.93 6.96 27.23
C GLU A 221 -2.43 7.84 28.37
N ALA A 222 -3.26 8.84 28.07
CA ALA A 222 -3.85 9.71 29.10
C ALA A 222 -4.73 8.93 30.09
N ARG A 223 -5.53 7.97 29.58
CA ARG A 223 -6.35 7.08 30.42
C ARG A 223 -5.51 6.16 31.30
N ALA A 224 -4.45 5.58 30.74
CA ALA A 224 -3.53 4.72 31.49
C ALA A 224 -2.82 5.49 32.63
N ALA A 225 -2.41 6.75 32.36
CA ALA A 225 -1.81 7.60 33.37
C ALA A 225 -2.77 7.90 34.54
N LEU A 226 -4.04 8.23 34.25
CA LEU A 226 -5.05 8.49 35.28
C LEU A 226 -5.34 7.26 36.15
N ASN A 227 -5.41 6.07 35.54
CA ASN A 227 -5.63 4.83 36.26
C ASN A 227 -4.45 4.51 37.21
N ASN A 228 -3.21 4.74 36.75
CA ASN A 228 -2.03 4.55 37.59
C ASN A 228 -1.95 5.55 38.76
N SER A 229 -2.39 6.80 38.56
CA SER A 229 -2.47 7.79 39.65
C SER A 229 -3.54 7.46 40.69
N THR A 230 -4.65 6.85 40.26
CA THR A 230 -5.76 6.49 41.17
C THR A 230 -5.37 5.33 42.08
N VAL A 231 -4.65 4.32 41.57
CA VAL A 231 -4.20 3.16 42.36
C VAL A 231 -3.20 3.58 43.46
N SER A 232 -2.34 4.58 43.21
CA SER A 232 -1.37 5.07 44.20
C SER A 232 -1.98 5.91 45.33
N ILE A 233 -3.22 6.38 45.22
CA ILE A 233 -3.87 7.23 46.24
C ILE A 233 -4.61 6.40 47.30
N VAL A 234 -5.00 5.15 47.00
CA VAL A 234 -5.81 4.33 47.92
C VAL A 234 -4.97 3.60 49.00
N ASP A 235 -3.64 3.68 48.93
CA ASP A 235 -2.72 2.95 49.83
C ASP A 235 -2.18 3.79 51.02
N VAL A 236 -2.83 4.91 51.35
CA VAL A 236 -2.45 5.77 52.50
C VAL A 236 -3.67 6.08 53.36
N SER A 237 -4.31 5.04 53.91
CA SER A 237 -5.32 5.19 54.99
C SER A 237 -5.51 3.89 55.75
N GLN A 238 -4.46 3.37 56.40
CA GLN A 238 -4.62 2.43 57.52
C GLN A 238 -4.18 3.12 58.83
N PRO A 239 -5.12 3.62 59.65
CA PRO A 239 -4.79 4.04 61.00
C PRO A 239 -4.57 2.81 61.88
N HIS A 240 -3.31 2.58 62.26
CA HIS A 240 -2.96 1.64 63.33
C HIS A 240 -3.50 2.17 64.67
N PHE A 241 -4.70 1.74 65.05
CA PHE A 241 -5.16 1.81 66.44
C PHE A 241 -4.52 0.64 67.21
N ARG A 242 -3.44 0.92 67.95
CA ARG A 242 -3.00 0.06 69.05
C ARG A 242 -3.77 0.46 70.31
N SER A 243 -4.66 -0.41 70.75
CA SER A 243 -5.29 -0.32 72.08
C SER A 243 -4.28 -0.79 73.13
N SER A 244 -4.24 -0.06 74.26
CA SER A 244 -3.45 -0.38 75.45
C SER A 244 -4.14 -1.44 76.32
#